data_AF-A0A382UZR1-F1
#
_entry.id   AF-A0A382UZR1-F1
#
_cell.length_a   1.000
_cell.length_b   1.000
_cell.length_c   1.000
_cell.angle_alpha   90.00
_cell.angle_beta   90.00
_cell.angle_gamma   90.00
#
_symmetry.space_group_name_H-M   'P 1'
#
loop_
_entity.id
_entity.type
_entity.pdbx_description
1 polymer ?
#
loop_
_entity_poly.entity_id
_entity_poly.type
_entity_poly.pdbx_seq_one_letter_code
_entity_poly.pdbx_strand_id
1 'polypeptide(L)' 'MNEVKIYDGSGSLKKVISSKELKKRADKLITNPMQYRKTNRKPSSVKST' A
#
# COMPACT_ATOMS: atom_id res chain seq x y z
N MET A 1 15.12 -15.43 4.46
CA MET A 1 14.18 -14.29 4.57
C MET A 1 13.24 -14.35 3.39
N ASN A 2 11.93 -14.45 3.59
CA ASN A 2 10.98 -14.55 2.48
C ASN A 2 10.62 -13.13 2.00
N GLU A 3 10.94 -12.84 0.74
CA GLU A 3 10.59 -11.58 0.08
C GLU A 3 9.29 -11.74 -0.72
N VAL A 4 8.56 -10.63 -0.85
CA VAL A 4 7.27 -10.56 -1.53
C VAL A 4 7.29 -9.41 -2.53
N LYS A 5 6.94 -9.72 -3.78
CA LYS A 5 6.78 -8.75 -4.86
C LYS A 5 5.37 -8.19 -4.84
N ILE A 6 5.24 -6.87 -4.83
CA ILE A 6 3.97 -6.14 -4.93
C ILE A 6 3.89 -5.54 -6.33
N TYR A 7 2.84 -5.92 -7.05
CA TYR A 7 2.51 -5.37 -8.36
C TYR A 7 1.40 -4.32 -8.22
N ASP A 8 1.35 -3.39 -9.16
CA ASP A 8 0.21 -2.49 -9.30
C ASP A 8 -0.92 -3.12 -10.13
N GLY A 9 -2.01 -2.38 -10.32
CA GLY A 9 -3.16 -2.85 -11.11
C GLY A 9 -2.87 -2.99 -12.61
N SER A 10 -1.76 -2.42 -13.10
CA SER A 10 -1.27 -2.60 -14.48
C SER A 10 -0.31 -3.78 -14.62
N GLY A 11 -0.01 -4.50 -13.54
CA GLY A 11 0.92 -5.63 -13.54
C GLY A 11 2.40 -5.24 -13.49
N SER A 12 2.71 -3.96 -13.31
CA SER A 12 4.10 -3.50 -13.15
C SER A 12 4.59 -3.73 -11.73
N LEU A 13 5.86 -4.13 -11.59
CA LEU A 13 6.48 -4.34 -10.27
C LEU A 13 6.64 -2.99 -9.57
N LYS A 14 5.88 -2.79 -8.49
CA LYS A 14 5.88 -1.54 -7.75
C LYS A 14 6.89 -1.53 -6.60
N LYS A 15 6.99 -2.63 -5.86
CA LYS A 15 7.89 -2.74 -4.70
C LYS A 15 8.17 -4.20 -4.34
N VAL A 16 9.35 -4.47 -3.79
CA VAL A 16 9.65 -5.72 -3.09
C VAL A 16 9.71 -5.43 -1.59
N ILE A 17 9.01 -6.22 -0.76
CA ILE A 17 8.99 -6.08 0.70
C ILE A 17 9.26 -7.42 1.38
N SER A 18 9.59 -7.40 2.66
CA SER A 18 9.68 -8.63 3.45
C SER A 18 8.28 -9.19 3.79
N SER A 19 8.17 -10.51 3.96
CA SER A 19 6.94 -11.16 4.44
C SER A 19 6.47 -10.62 5.79
N LYS A 20 7.41 -10.24 6.67
CA LYS A 20 7.13 -9.63 7.98
C LYS A 20 6.44 -8.28 7.84
N GLU A 21 6.85 -7.47 6.86
CA GLU A 21 6.21 -6.18 6.59
C GLU A 21 4.80 -6.35 6.00
N LEU A 22 4.60 -7.35 5.14
CA LEU A 22 3.27 -7.67 4.62
C LEU A 22 2.30 -8.02 5.76
N LYS A 23 2.73 -8.89 6.69
CA LYS A 23 1.93 -9.27 7.85
C LYS A 23 1.55 -8.05 8.70
N LYS A 24 2.52 -7.17 9.00
CA LYS A 24 2.25 -5.92 9.74
C LYS A 24 1.19 -5.03 9.05
N ARG A 25 1.15 -5.00 7.72
CA ARG A 25 0.12 -4.23 6.99
C ARG A 25 -1.25 -4.87 7.13
N ALA A 26 -1.33 -6.21 7.02
CA ALA A 26 -2.57 -6.94 7.23
C ALA A 26 -3.12 -6.74 8.66
N ASP A 27 -2.26 -6.83 9.67
CA ASP A 27 -2.65 -6.62 11.07
C ASP A 27 -3.19 -5.20 11.31
N LYS A 28 -2.58 -4.19 10.69
CA LYS A 28 -3.07 -2.79 10.74
C LYS A 28 -4.44 -2.62 10.06
N LEU A 29 -4.70 -3.35 8.98
CA LEU A 29 -6.01 -3.31 8.29
C LEU A 29 -7.11 -3.95 9.14
N ILE A 30 -6.79 -5.03 9.84
CA ILE A 30 -7.74 -5.72 10.74
C ILE A 30 -8.07 -4.83 11.95
N THR A 31 -7.04 -4.23 12.56
CA THR A 31 -7.20 -3.41 13.78
C THR A 31 -7.80 -2.04 13.52
N ASN A 32 -7.57 -1.43 12.35
CA ASN A 32 -8.14 -0.13 11.99
C ASN A 32 -8.58 -0.10 10.52
N PRO A 33 -9.73 -0.70 10.18
CA PRO A 33 -10.23 -0.77 8.81
C PRO A 33 -10.59 0.62 8.23
N MET A 34 -10.80 1.62 9.10
CA MET A 34 -11.13 2.99 8.73
C MET A 34 -9.95 3.74 8.06
N GLN A 35 -8.69 3.42 8.40
CA GLN A 35 -7.51 4.09 7.84
C GLN A 35 -7.31 3.85 6.34
N TYR A 36 -7.90 2.77 5.79
CA TYR A 36 -7.80 2.41 4.37
C TYR A 36 -9.11 2.55 3.60
N ARG A 37 -10.21 3.00 4.22
CA ARG A 37 -11.39 3.46 3.47
C ARG A 37 -10.92 4.56 2.52
N LYS A 38 -11.20 4.37 1.23
CA LYS A 38 -10.76 5.18 0.08
C LYS A 38 -11.27 6.64 0.08
N THR A 39 -11.48 7.28 1.23
CA THR A 39 -11.92 8.67 1.34
C THR A 39 -10.77 9.66 1.55
N ASN A 40 -9.52 9.20 1.70
CA ASN A 40 -8.35 10.09 1.82
C ASN A 40 -7.32 9.88 0.69
N ARG A 41 -7.77 9.97 -0.57
CA ARG A 41 -6.94 10.64 -1.57
C ARG A 41 -7.38 12.09 -1.62
N LYS A 42 -6.70 12.98 -0.89
CA LYS A 42 -6.45 14.28 -1.51
C LYS A 42 -5.62 13.98 -2.76
N PRO A 43 -6.02 14.42 -3.96
CA PRO A 43 -5.13 14.38 -5.10
C PRO A 43 -3.82 15.03 -4.67
N SER A 44 -2.69 14.36 -4.90
CA SER A 44 -1.40 15.05 -4.81
C SER A 44 -1.51 16.31 -5.64
N SER A 45 -1.24 17.44 -5.00
CA SER A 45 -1.22 18.79 -5.58
C SER A 45 -0.82 18.74 -7.05
N VAL A 46 -1.75 19.13 -7.94
CA VAL A 46 -1.38 19.54 -9.29
C VAL A 46 -0.35 20.65 -9.10
N LYS A 47 0.89 20.41 -9.53
CA LYS A 47 1.91 21.45 -9.58
C LYS A 47 1.54 22.33 -10.77
N SER A 48 0.70 23.35 -10.52
CA SER A 48 0.39 24.37 -11.51
C SER A 48 1.71 25.04 -11.90
N THR A 49 2.04 25.00 -13.18
CA THR A 49 3.17 25.75 -13.77
C THR A 49 2.64 27.08 -14.24
#